data_AF-A0A1Y4MM95-F1
#
_entry.id   AF-A0A1Y4MM95-F1
#
_cell.length_a   1.000
_cell.length_b   1.000
_cell.length_c   1.000
_cell.angle_alpha   90.00
_cell.angle_beta   90.00
_cell.angle_gamma   90.00
#
_symmetry.space_group_name_H-M   'P 1'
#
loop_
_entity.id
_entity.type
_entity.pdbx_description
1 polymer ?
#
loop_
_entity_poly.entity_id
_entity_poly.type
_entity_poly.pdbx_seq_one_letter_code
_entity_poly.pdbx_strand_id
1 'polypeptide(L)'
;MNRMQFGEYLFDQNPRRIELSRAHNLAAHTLPGTGVSMQDTGPRCRMARCEGEVFGDTANAALNRLASLAAACAPGLRGTLYLPAGEQFTAAVSRFAYTAQGDGRVLAYVIDFLEYGVEAAS
;
A
#
# COMPACT_ATOMS: atom_id res chain seq x y z
N MET A 1 -10.23 -11.95 -14.34
CA MET A 1 -9.48 -10.76 -13.85
C MET A 1 -9.46 -10.84 -12.34
N ASN A 2 -8.29 -11.00 -11.72
CA ASN A 2 -8.18 -11.03 -10.25
C ASN A 2 -8.39 -9.61 -9.70
N ARG A 3 -9.27 -9.50 -8.70
CA ARG A 3 -9.52 -8.24 -7.99
C ARG A 3 -8.51 -8.10 -6.85
N MET A 4 -8.15 -6.87 -6.53
CA MET A 4 -7.35 -6.60 -5.34
C MET A 4 -8.18 -6.92 -4.10
N GLN A 5 -7.53 -7.51 -3.10
CA GLN A 5 -8.15 -7.83 -1.81
C GLN A 5 -7.16 -7.51 -0.69
N PHE A 6 -7.66 -6.97 0.41
CA PHE A 6 -6.89 -6.76 1.63
C PHE A 6 -7.64 -7.36 2.82
N GLY A 7 -7.09 -8.43 3.40
CA GLY A 7 -7.80 -9.21 4.41
C GLY A 7 -9.13 -9.72 3.85
N GLU A 8 -10.24 -9.37 4.50
CA GLU A 8 -11.61 -9.70 4.05
C GLU A 8 -12.20 -8.67 3.08
N TYR A 9 -11.55 -7.53 2.88
CA TYR A 9 -12.07 -6.46 2.03
C TYR A 9 -11.69 -6.68 0.56
N LEU A 10 -12.71 -6.93 -0.26
CA LEU A 10 -12.59 -7.03 -1.71
C LEU A 10 -12.84 -5.67 -2.35
N PHE A 11 -11.90 -5.20 -3.16
CA PHE A 11 -12.08 -3.96 -3.91
C PHE A 11 -13.08 -4.18 -5.06
N ASP A 12 -14.15 -3.39 -5.09
CA ASP A 12 -15.18 -3.46 -6.15
C ASP A 12 -14.58 -3.21 -7.54
N GLN A 13 -13.66 -2.24 -7.60
CA GLN A 13 -12.86 -1.91 -8.77
C GLN A 13 -11.38 -1.90 -8.37
N ASN A 14 -10.53 -2.44 -9.24
CA ASN A 14 -9.09 -2.38 -9.00
C ASN A 14 -8.63 -0.91 -8.99
N PRO A 15 -7.72 -0.54 -8.07
CA PRO A 15 -7.13 0.79 -8.08
C PRO A 15 -6.55 1.12 -9.45
N ARG A 16 -6.65 2.39 -9.86
CA ARG A 16 -6.13 2.91 -11.13
C ARG A 16 -4.63 2.67 -11.26
N ARG A 17 -3.90 2.75 -10.16
CA ARG A 17 -2.46 2.52 -10.11
C ARG A 17 -2.11 1.67 -8.90
N ILE A 18 -1.32 0.63 -9.13
CA ILE A 18 -0.69 -0.18 -8.08
C ILE A 18 0.81 -0.13 -8.36
N GLU A 19 1.56 0.43 -7.42
CA GLU A 19 3.01 0.51 -7.49
C GLU A 19 3.61 -0.36 -6.39
N LEU A 20 4.30 -1.43 -6.79
CA LEU A 20 5.05 -2.26 -5.87
C LEU A 20 6.52 -1.85 -5.92
N SER A 21 7.04 -1.42 -4.78
CA SER A 21 8.43 -1.02 -4.61
C SER A 21 9.14 -1.95 -3.63
N ARG A 22 10.40 -2.24 -3.93
CA ARG A 22 11.32 -2.98 -3.04
C ARG A 22 12.56 -2.13 -2.87
N ALA A 23 12.83 -1.72 -1.64
CA ALA A 23 14.11 -1.09 -1.33
C ALA A 23 15.15 -2.18 -1.05
N HIS A 24 16.40 -1.94 -1.47
CA HIS A 24 17.59 -2.63 -0.96
C HIS A 24 18.43 -1.59 -0.23
N ASN A 25 18.88 -1.91 0.99
CA ASN A 25 19.77 -1.00 1.70
C ASN A 25 21.22 -1.35 1.37
N LEU A 26 21.86 -0.48 0.60
CA LEU A 26 23.30 -0.51 0.36
C LEU A 26 23.95 0.48 1.33
N ALA A 27 24.67 -0.03 2.32
CA ALA A 27 25.48 0.79 3.20
C ALA A 27 26.83 1.06 2.53
N ALA A 28 27.17 2.34 2.35
CA ALA A 28 28.47 2.75 1.83
C ALA A 28 29.42 3.00 3.01
N HIS A 29 30.51 2.23 3.06
CA HIS A 29 31.59 2.41 4.01
C HIS A 29 32.80 3.02 3.33
N THR A 30 33.18 4.23 3.72
CA THR A 30 34.40 4.87 3.25
C THR A 30 35.60 4.25 3.94
N LEU A 31 36.49 3.61 3.16
CA LEU A 31 37.74 3.05 3.63
C LEU A 31 38.88 4.05 3.34
N PRO A 32 39.63 4.49 4.36
CA PRO A 32 40.77 5.37 4.16
C PRO A 32 41.79 4.75 3.19
N GLY A 33 42.12 5.48 2.11
CA GLY A 33 43.13 5.09 1.12
C GLY A 33 42.71 4.07 0.06
N THR A 34 41.48 3.53 0.11
CA THR A 34 41.03 2.45 -0.81
C THR A 34 39.64 2.67 -1.43
N GLY A 35 38.91 3.72 -1.03
CA GLY A 35 37.66 4.13 -1.68
C GLY A 35 36.41 3.77 -0.87
N VAL A 36 35.29 3.49 -1.55
CA VAL A 36 34.00 3.16 -0.92
C VAL A 36 33.72 1.68 -1.11
N SER A 37 33.46 0.97 -0.01
CA SER A 37 32.93 -0.39 -0.02
C SER A 37 31.41 -0.34 0.14
N MET A 38 30.67 -1.10 -0.68
CA MET A 38 29.22 -1.24 -0.53
C MET A 38 28.90 -2.55 0.16
N GLN A 39 28.16 -2.48 1.26
CA GLN A 39 27.62 -3.63 1.97
C GLN A 39 26.12 -3.71 1.72
N ASP A 40 25.63 -4.80 1.13
CA ASP A 40 24.20 -5.11 1.13
C ASP A 40 23.80 -5.50 2.55
N THR A 41 22.93 -4.69 3.17
CA THR A 41 22.44 -4.92 4.53
C THR A 41 21.13 -5.72 4.56
N GLY A 42 20.74 -6.28 3.42
CA GLY A 42 19.60 -7.17 3.27
C GLY A 42 18.38 -6.52 2.60
N PRO A 43 17.38 -7.34 2.23
CA PRO A 43 16.16 -6.86 1.59
C PRO A 43 15.35 -6.00 2.55
N ARG A 44 14.92 -4.81 2.11
CA ARG A 44 13.92 -4.02 2.88
C ARG A 44 12.50 -4.52 2.58
N CYS A 45 11.59 -4.17 3.49
CA CYS A 45 10.16 -4.42 3.38
C CYS A 45 9.63 -3.93 2.01
N ARG A 46 8.83 -4.77 1.34
CA ARG A 46 8.03 -4.35 0.17
C ARG A 46 7.07 -3.24 0.58
N MET A 47 6.86 -2.27 -0.29
CA MET A 47 5.81 -1.27 -0.13
C MET A 47 4.93 -1.27 -1.38
N ALA A 48 3.62 -1.48 -1.20
CA ALA A 48 2.63 -1.36 -2.25
C ALA A 48 1.82 -0.06 -2.05
N ARG A 49 1.94 0.85 -3.01
CA ARG A 49 1.14 2.07 -3.05
C ARG A 49 -0.01 1.88 -4.03
N CYS A 50 -1.23 2.07 -3.55
CA CYS A 50 -2.44 1.87 -4.32
C CYS A 50 -3.21 3.19 -4.43
N GLU A 51 -3.49 3.61 -5.65
CA GLU A 51 -4.23 4.84 -5.95
C GLU A 51 -5.48 4.49 -6.74
N GLY A 52 -6.63 4.94 -6.27
CA GLY A 52 -7.92 4.66 -6.88
C GLY A 52 -8.93 5.77 -6.66
N GLU A 53 -10.11 5.59 -7.24
CA GLU A 53 -11.19 6.56 -7.18
C GLU A 53 -12.46 5.84 -6.73
N VAL A 54 -13.21 6.48 -5.83
CA VAL A 54 -14.54 6.07 -5.42
C VAL A 54 -15.54 7.00 -6.08
N PHE A 55 -16.46 6.40 -6.82
CA PHE A 55 -17.55 7.09 -7.49
C PHE A 55 -18.85 6.86 -6.71
N GLY A 56 -19.70 7.88 -6.62
CA GLY A 56 -21.07 7.75 -6.11
C GLY A 56 -22.03 8.64 -6.88
N ASP A 57 -23.26 8.16 -7.06
CA ASP A 57 -24.33 8.93 -7.73
C ASP A 57 -24.66 10.22 -6.97
N THR A 58 -24.40 10.23 -5.66
CA THR A 58 -24.46 11.40 -4.78
C THR A 58 -23.18 11.49 -3.97
N ALA A 59 -22.84 12.71 -3.50
CA ALA A 59 -21.68 12.93 -2.63
C ALA A 59 -21.76 12.08 -1.34
N ASN A 60 -22.97 11.88 -0.80
CA ASN A 60 -23.17 11.03 0.37
C ASN A 60 -22.90 9.54 0.08
N ALA A 61 -23.30 9.06 -1.11
CA ALA A 61 -23.00 7.69 -1.52
C ALA A 61 -21.49 7.46 -1.72
N ALA A 62 -20.79 8.42 -2.32
CA ALA A 62 -19.34 8.38 -2.46
C ALA A 62 -18.65 8.37 -1.08
N LEU A 63 -19.12 9.21 -0.15
CA LEU A 63 -18.61 9.28 1.21
C LEU A 63 -18.81 7.96 1.98
N ASN A 64 -19.98 7.33 1.89
CA ASN A 64 -20.23 6.04 2.57
C ASN A 64 -19.34 4.91 2.05
N ARG A 65 -19.11 4.87 0.73
CA ARG A 65 -18.16 3.91 0.13
C ARG A 65 -16.73 4.17 0.58
N LEU A 66 -16.32 5.44 0.62
CA LEU A 66 -15.01 5.83 1.14
C LEU A 66 -14.86 5.48 2.63
N ALA A 67 -15.89 5.69 3.45
CA ALA A 67 -15.87 5.35 4.88
C ALA A 67 -15.73 3.84 5.10
N SER A 68 -16.40 3.03 4.29
CA SER A 68 -16.26 1.56 4.32
C SER A 68 -14.84 1.12 3.96
N LEU A 69 -14.27 1.73 2.91
CA LEU A 69 -12.87 1.49 2.51
C LEU A 69 -11.89 1.94 3.60
N ALA A 70 -12.10 3.12 4.20
CA ALA A 70 -11.25 3.67 5.24
C ALA A 70 -11.29 2.82 6.53
N ALA A 71 -12.45 2.24 6.86
CA ALA A 71 -12.58 1.31 7.98
C ALA A 71 -11.83 0.00 7.72
N ALA A 72 -11.93 -0.55 6.51
CA ALA A 72 -11.23 -1.76 6.11
C ALA A 72 -9.71 -1.56 5.96
N CYS A 73 -9.29 -0.35 5.60
CA CYS A 73 -7.90 0.04 5.40
C CYS A 73 -7.44 1.09 6.42
N ALA A 74 -7.89 0.99 7.67
CA ALA A 74 -7.45 1.92 8.71
C ALA A 74 -5.94 1.75 8.98
N PRO A 75 -5.18 2.85 9.15
CA PRO A 75 -3.76 2.78 9.48
C PRO A 75 -3.48 1.88 10.68
N GLY A 76 -2.51 0.98 10.56
CA GLY A 76 -2.15 -0.01 11.57
C GLY A 76 -2.87 -1.37 11.43
N LEU A 77 -3.93 -1.46 10.63
CA LEU A 77 -4.54 -2.76 10.31
C LEU A 77 -3.58 -3.63 9.50
N ARG A 78 -3.60 -4.92 9.81
CA ARG A 78 -2.74 -5.93 9.19
C ARG A 78 -3.60 -6.95 8.48
N GLY A 79 -3.14 -7.41 7.33
CA GLY A 79 -3.85 -8.41 6.55
C GLY A 79 -3.00 -8.89 5.39
N THR A 80 -3.45 -9.98 4.76
CA THR A 80 -2.88 -10.42 3.49
C THR A 80 -3.39 -9.49 2.39
N LEU A 81 -2.45 -8.89 1.66
CA LEU A 81 -2.71 -8.13 0.46
C LEU A 81 -2.57 -9.05 -0.74
N TYR A 82 -3.63 -9.12 -1.55
CA TYR A 82 -3.66 -9.85 -2.82
C TYR A 82 -3.68 -8.84 -3.96
N LEU A 83 -2.66 -8.89 -4.82
CA LEU A 83 -2.55 -8.02 -5.97
C LEU A 83 -3.15 -8.70 -7.22
N PRO A 84 -3.76 -7.94 -8.14
CA PRO A 84 -4.30 -8.47 -9.40
C PRO A 84 -3.29 -9.24 -10.26
N ALA A 85 -2.00 -8.93 -10.13
CA ALA A 85 -0.90 -9.59 -10.85
C ALA A 85 -0.57 -11.00 -10.31
N GLY A 86 -1.26 -11.47 -9.27
CA GLY A 86 -1.04 -12.79 -8.65
C GLY A 86 -0.04 -12.79 -7.50
N GLU A 87 0.59 -11.66 -7.20
CA GLU A 87 1.42 -11.51 -5.99
C GLU A 87 0.55 -11.33 -4.74
N GLN A 88 0.98 -11.95 -3.64
CA GLN A 88 0.38 -11.73 -2.32
C GLN A 88 1.45 -11.63 -1.23
N PHE A 89 1.17 -10.82 -0.21
CA PHE A 89 2.01 -10.73 0.98
C PHE A 89 1.27 -10.14 2.17
N THR A 90 1.74 -10.46 3.38
CA THR A 90 1.23 -9.85 4.60
C THR A 90 1.71 -8.41 4.68
N ALA A 91 0.78 -7.48 4.83
CA ALA A 91 1.06 -6.06 4.91
C ALA A 91 0.28 -5.40 6.05
N ALA A 92 0.82 -4.30 6.55
CA ALA A 92 0.14 -3.35 7.40
C ALA A 92 -0.18 -2.09 6.60
N VAL A 93 -1.35 -1.48 6.83
CA VAL A 93 -1.64 -0.16 6.26
C VAL A 93 -0.78 0.87 6.98
N SER A 94 0.15 1.49 6.27
CA SER A 94 0.99 2.56 6.81
C SER A 94 0.35 3.94 6.63
N ARG A 95 -0.44 4.11 5.58
CA ARG A 95 -1.14 5.37 5.28
C ARG A 95 -2.45 5.11 4.57
N PHE A 96 -3.46 5.89 4.94
CA PHE A 96 -4.69 6.07 4.18
C PHE A 96 -4.94 7.58 4.02
N ALA A 97 -5.12 8.03 2.79
CA ALA A 97 -5.43 9.43 2.49
C ALA A 97 -6.44 9.50 1.34
N TYR A 98 -7.24 10.56 1.31
CA TYR A 98 -8.14 10.82 0.21
C TYR A 98 -8.22 12.31 -0.11
N THR A 99 -8.62 12.63 -1.33
CA THR A 99 -8.92 13.97 -1.81
C THR A 99 -10.28 13.94 -2.51
N ALA A 100 -11.04 15.02 -2.36
CA ALA A 100 -12.34 15.18 -2.99
C ALA A 100 -12.24 16.25 -4.07
N GLN A 101 -12.91 16.05 -5.20
CA GLN A 101 -13.21 17.15 -6.11
C GLN A 101 -14.33 18.04 -5.52
N GLY A 102 -14.44 19.28 -5.98
CA GLY A 102 -15.37 20.27 -5.43
C GLY A 102 -16.85 19.87 -5.50
N ASP A 103 -17.21 18.88 -6.31
CA ASP A 103 -18.56 18.32 -6.40
C ASP A 103 -18.84 17.19 -5.39
N GLY A 104 -17.79 16.66 -4.74
CA GLY A 104 -17.85 15.58 -3.75
C GLY A 104 -18.28 14.21 -4.28
N ARG A 105 -18.50 14.06 -5.60
CA ARG A 105 -19.00 12.81 -6.22
C ARG A 105 -17.87 11.85 -6.59
N VAL A 106 -16.68 12.40 -6.77
CA VAL A 106 -15.45 11.65 -7.04
C VAL A 106 -14.47 11.90 -5.91
N LEU A 107 -14.10 10.82 -5.23
CA LEU A 107 -13.14 10.82 -4.13
C LEU A 107 -11.94 9.97 -4.54
N ALA A 108 -10.80 10.61 -4.77
CA ALA A 108 -9.55 9.90 -5.05
C ALA A 108 -8.91 9.49 -3.73
N TYR A 109 -8.40 8.26 -3.64
CA TYR A 109 -7.76 7.75 -2.44
C TYR A 109 -6.37 7.21 -2.75
N VAL A 110 -5.51 7.22 -1.74
CA VAL A 110 -4.18 6.63 -1.74
C VAL A 110 -4.02 5.80 -0.47
N ILE A 111 -3.61 4.55 -0.64
CA ILE A 111 -3.31 3.62 0.45
C ILE A 111 -1.88 3.11 0.27
N ASP A 112 -1.07 3.28 1.31
CA ASP A 112 0.26 2.69 1.36
C ASP A 112 0.21 1.45 2.25
N PHE A 113 0.61 0.32 1.69
CA PHE A 113 0.77 -0.95 2.37
C PHE A 113 2.26 -1.21 2.55
N LEU A 114 2.67 -1.41 3.78
CA LEU A 114 4.04 -1.81 4.12
C LEU A 114 4.04 -3.29 4.46
N GLU A 115 4.94 -4.06 3.85
CA GLU A 115 5.14 -5.45 4.20
C GLU A 115 5.41 -5.60 5.68
N TYR A 116 4.66 -6.51 6.30
CA TYR A 116 4.79 -6.85 7.70
C TYR A 116 5.53 -8.18 7.80
N GLY A 117 6.82 -8.12 8.14
CA GLY A 117 7.59 -9.29 8.52
C GLY A 117 7.21 -9.72 9.94
N VAL A 118 6.96 -11.01 10.12
CA VAL A 118 7.00 -11.60 11.47
C VAL A 118 8.47 -11.73 11.79
N GLU A 119 8.96 -11.10 12.86
CA GLU A 119 10.29 -11.43 13.39
C GLU A 119 10.37 -12.95 13.56
N ALA A 120 11.32 -13.58 12.88
CA ALA A 120 11.65 -14.96 13.17
C ALA A 120 12.10 -14.98 14.63
N ALA A 121 11.28 -15.59 15.50
CA ALA A 121 11.62 -15.84 16.88
C ALA A 121 13.00 -16.52 16.90
N SER A 122 13.97 -15.84 17.49
CA SER A 122 15.29 -16.41 17.80
C SER A 122 15.19 -17.31 19.02
#